data_AF-A0A858SS84-F1
#
_entry.id   AF-A0A858SS84-F1
#
_cell.length_a   1.000
_cell.length_b   1.000
_cell.length_c   1.000
_cell.angle_alpha   90.00
_cell.angle_beta   90.00
_cell.angle_gamma   90.00
#
_symmetry.space_group_name_H-M   'P 1'
#
loop_
_entity.id
_entity.type
_entity.pdbx_description
1 polymer ?
#
loop_
_entity_poly.entity_id
_entity_poly.type
_entity_poly.pdbx_seq_one_letter_code
_entity_poly.pdbx_strand_id
1 'polypeptide(L)' 'MSKKSQGTSDALSDRRLTIKAVRDLCGGVSHMWIERRLAETDFPKPVKIGRLRFWSERAITLWWEEQDAKQSDVSH' A
#
# COMPACT_ATOMS: atom_id res chain seq x y z
N MET A 1 7.25 30.39 -13.46
CA MET A 1 7.52 28.95 -13.65
C MET A 1 6.27 28.18 -13.25
N SER A 2 5.66 27.53 -14.23
CA SER A 2 4.25 27.10 -14.23
C SER A 2 3.97 25.93 -13.29
N LYS A 3 2.82 26.05 -12.61
CA LYS A 3 2.03 25.07 -11.84
C LYS A 3 2.26 23.61 -12.28
N LYS A 4 2.78 22.76 -11.40
CA LYS A 4 2.48 21.32 -11.41
C LYS A 4 1.16 21.11 -10.67
N SER A 5 0.06 21.29 -11.40
CA SER A 5 -1.26 20.82 -11.02
C SER A 5 -1.48 19.47 -11.69
N GLN A 6 -1.10 18.40 -11.00
CA GLN A 6 -1.51 17.02 -11.28
C GLN A 6 -1.82 16.42 -9.88
N GLY A 7 -2.97 15.87 -9.54
CA GLY A 7 -4.30 15.87 -10.13
C GLY A 7 -5.24 15.45 -8.99
N THR A 8 -6.24 16.27 -8.66
CA THR A 8 -7.20 16.04 -7.56
C THR A 8 -8.39 15.18 -8.01
N SER A 9 -8.22 14.29 -8.98
CA SER A 9 -9.31 13.51 -9.58
C SER A 9 -9.31 12.01 -9.24
N ASP A 10 -8.28 11.49 -8.57
CA ASP A 10 -8.22 10.06 -8.18
C ASP A 10 -8.76 9.77 -6.77
N ALA A 11 -9.07 10.82 -6.00
CA ALA A 11 -9.49 10.71 -4.59
C ALA A 11 -10.88 10.08 -4.37
N LEU A 12 -11.68 9.87 -5.43
CA LEU A 12 -13.09 9.45 -5.32
C LEU A 12 -13.32 7.94 -5.47
N SER A 13 -12.29 7.14 -5.79
CA SER A 13 -12.43 5.67 -5.85
C SER A 13 -11.19 4.97 -5.33
N ASP A 14 -10.99 5.03 -4.01
CA ASP A 14 -10.02 4.17 -3.34
C ASP A 14 -10.45 2.71 -3.48
N ARG A 15 -9.77 1.98 -4.36
CA ARG A 15 -10.09 0.60 -4.67
C ARG A 15 -9.75 -0.28 -3.47
N ARG A 16 -10.70 -1.16 -3.12
CA ARG A 16 -10.49 -2.17 -2.08
C ARG A 16 -9.83 -3.41 -2.67
N LEU A 17 -8.60 -3.68 -2.26
CA LEU A 17 -7.84 -4.85 -2.65
C LEU A 17 -8.12 -6.01 -1.69
N THR A 18 -8.38 -7.19 -2.25
CA THR A 18 -8.38 -8.42 -1.47
C THR A 18 -6.95 -8.80 -1.09
N ILE A 19 -6.80 -9.72 -0.14
CA ILE A 19 -5.48 -10.22 0.24
C ILE A 19 -4.69 -10.79 -0.95
N LYS A 20 -5.37 -11.39 -1.94
CA LYS A 20 -4.73 -11.86 -3.16
C LYS A 20 -4.18 -10.69 -3.99
N ALA A 21 -5.00 -9.66 -4.20
CA ALA A 21 -4.59 -8.50 -4.97
C ALA A 21 -3.43 -7.74 -4.30
N VAL A 22 -3.41 -7.62 -2.97
CA VAL A 22 -2.29 -7.04 -2.23
C VAL A 22 -1.00 -7.85 -2.45
N ARG A 23 -1.08 -9.19 -2.40
CA ARG A 23 0.08 -10.05 -2.65
C ARG A 23 0.63 -9.85 -4.05
N ASP A 24 -0.25 -9.82 -5.05
CA ASP A 24 0.11 -9.64 -6.44
C ASP A 24 0.74 -8.25 -6.66
N LEU A 25 0.17 -7.19 -6.04
CA LEU A 25 0.70 -5.82 -6.07
C LEU A 25 2.09 -5.70 -5.43
N CYS A 26 2.34 -6.43 -4.34
CA CYS A 26 3.64 -6.48 -3.66
C CYS A 26 4.68 -7.39 -4.36
N GLY A 27 4.46 -7.80 -5.61
CA GLY A 27 5.39 -8.67 -6.35
C GLY A 27 5.15 -10.17 -6.17
N GLY A 28 3.91 -10.59 -5.91
CA GLY A 28 3.54 -12.00 -5.79
C GLY A 28 3.93 -12.65 -4.46
N VAL A 29 3.99 -11.88 -3.37
CA VAL A 29 4.45 -12.36 -2.05
C VAL A 29 3.55 -13.44 -1.45
N SER A 30 4.07 -14.16 -0.45
CA SER A 30 3.30 -15.16 0.28
C SER A 30 2.30 -14.52 1.26
N HIS A 31 1.30 -15.29 1.69
CA HIS A 31 0.35 -14.83 2.71
C HIS A 31 1.05 -14.50 4.04
N MET A 32 2.04 -15.32 4.44
CA MET A 32 2.82 -15.11 5.65
C MET A 32 3.65 -13.83 5.61
N TRP A 33 4.04 -13.36 4.42
CA TRP A 33 4.68 -12.06 4.26
C TRP A 33 3.77 -10.94 4.75
N ILE A 34 2.49 -10.95 4.35
CA ILE A 34 1.50 -9.94 4.78
C ILE A 34 1.27 -10.03 6.29
N GLU A 35 1.04 -11.23 6.83
CA GLU A 35 0.81 -11.41 8.27
C GLU A 35 1.99 -10.89 9.10
N ARG A 36 3.24 -11.13 8.66
CA ARG A 36 4.43 -10.61 9.33
C ARG A 36 4.50 -9.07 9.30
N ARG A 37 4.21 -8.45 8.15
CA ARG A 37 4.26 -6.98 7.99
C ARG A 37 3.18 -6.28 8.82
N LEU A 38 2.01 -6.89 8.96
CA LEU A 38 0.97 -6.41 9.88
C LEU A 38 1.40 -6.42 11.35
N ALA A 39 2.36 -7.27 11.74
CA ALA A 39 2.87 -7.36 13.09
C ALA A 39 4.09 -6.46 13.36
N GLU A 40 4.95 -6.28 12.35
CA GLU A 40 6.30 -5.71 12.54
C GLU A 40 6.47 -4.29 11.96
N THR A 41 5.59 -3.85 11.06
CA THR A 41 5.79 -2.61 10.28
C THR A 41 4.55 -1.73 10.27
N ASP A 42 4.70 -0.48 9.83
CA ASP A 42 3.59 0.46 9.55
C ASP A 42 2.77 0.07 8.30
N PHE A 43 2.71 -1.23 7.99
CA PHE A 43 1.98 -1.74 6.85
C PHE A 43 0.49 -1.39 6.97
N PRO A 44 -0.16 -0.99 5.87
CA PRO A 44 -1.56 -0.58 5.90
C PRO A 44 -2.47 -1.63 6.52
N LYS A 45 -3.29 -1.21 7.48
CA LYS A 45 -4.21 -2.10 8.18
C LYS A 45 -5.41 -2.44 7.29
N PRO A 46 -5.84 -3.71 7.27
CA PRO A 46 -7.03 -4.09 6.53
C PRO A 46 -8.31 -3.58 7.20
N VAL A 47 -9.28 -3.21 6.37
CA VAL A 47 -10.68 -3.10 6.75
C VAL A 47 -11.31 -4.48 6.64
N LYS A 48 -11.90 -4.96 7.75
CA LYS A 48 -12.63 -6.23 7.77
C LYS A 48 -14.07 -5.99 7.32
N ILE A 49 -14.51 -6.74 6.31
CA ILE A 49 -15.91 -6.77 5.86
C ILE A 49 -16.34 -8.24 5.93
N GLY A 50 -17.12 -8.57 6.96
CA GLY A 50 -17.40 -9.96 7.31
C GLY A 50 -16.11 -10.72 7.66
N ARG A 51 -15.89 -11.87 7.01
CA ARG A 51 -14.70 -12.71 7.22
C ARG A 51 -13.50 -12.30 6.35
N LEU A 52 -13.70 -11.40 5.40
CA LEU A 52 -12.69 -11.00 4.43
C LEU A 52 -11.99 -9.71 4.86
N ARG A 53 -10.70 -9.63 4.50
CA ARG A 53 -9.84 -8.47 4.73
C ARG A 53 -9.64 -7.73 3.42
N PHE A 54 -9.82 -6.41 3.48
CA PHE A 54 -9.66 -5.52 2.34
C PHE A 54 -8.68 -4.40 2.68
N TRP A 55 -7.82 -4.05 1.74
CA TRP A 55 -6.88 -2.95 1.86
C TRP A 55 -7.23 -1.84 0.90
N SER A 56 -6.92 -0.60 1.28
CA SER A 56 -6.90 0.52 0.34
C SER A 56 -5.73 0.32 -0.61
N GLU A 57 -5.99 0.33 -1.92
CA GLU A 57 -4.93 0.34 -2.94
C GLU A 57 -4.01 1.54 -2.72
N ARG A 58 -4.59 2.72 -2.48
CA ARG A 58 -3.82 3.94 -2.24
C ARG A 58 -2.91 3.84 -1.02
N ALA A 59 -3.40 3.27 0.08
CA ALA A 59 -2.58 3.11 1.28
C ALA A 59 -1.39 2.17 1.05
N ILE A 60 -1.58 1.09 0.27
CA ILE A 60 -0.50 0.17 -0.08
C ILE A 60 0.54 0.86 -0.97
N THR A 61 0.11 1.61 -1.97
CA THR A 61 1.02 2.36 -2.85
C THR A 61 1.83 3.41 -2.09
N LEU A 62 1.17 4.21 -1.25
CA LEU A 62 1.85 5.22 -0.43
C LEU A 62 2.89 4.58 0.50
N TRP A 63 2.56 3.46 1.13
CA TRP A 63 3.51 2.74 1.98
C TRP A 63 4.74 2.27 1.18
N TRP A 64 4.56 1.80 -0.06
CA TRP A 64 5.68 1.43 -0.93
C TRP A 64 6.57 2.63 -1.28
N GLU A 65 5.99 3.78 -1.61
CA GLU A 65 6.73 5.01 -1.87
C GLU A 65 7.53 5.46 -0.63
N GLU A 66 6.95 5.34 0.57
CA GLU A 66 7.63 5.61 1.84
C GLU A 66 8.79 4.65 2.10
N GLN A 67 8.64 3.35 1.77
CA GLN A 67 9.74 2.38 1.90
C GLN A 67 10.87 2.68 0.90
N ASP A 68 10.55 3.04 -0.34
CA ASP A 68 11.53 3.40 -1.36
C ASP A 68 12.32 4.65 -0.95
N ALA A 69 11.62 5.69 -0.48
CA ALA A 69 12.23 6.89 0.07
C ALA A 69 13.16 6.58 1.26
N LYS A 70 12.72 5.71 2.19
CA LYS A 70 13.54 5.30 3.34
C LYS A 70 14.78 4.49 2.93
N GLN A 71 14.68 3.70 1.86
CA GLN A 71 15.81 2.93 1.33
C GLN A 71 16.84 3.86 0.64
N SER A 72 16.37 4.94 0.00
CA SER A 72 17.23 5.89 -0.72
C SER A 72 18.05 6.84 0.18
N ASP A 73 17.69 6.97 1.46
CA ASP A 73 18.40 7.78 2.46
C ASP A 73 19.61 7.04 3.08
N VAL A 74 19.69 5.71 2.95
CA VAL A 74 20.81 4.89 3.47
C VAL A 74 21.92 4.73 2.42
N SER A 75 22.27 5.83 1.77
CA SER A 75 23.45 5.94 0.90
C SER A 75 23.99 7.37 0.94
N HIS A 76 24.58 7.73 2.07
CA HIS A 76 25.60 8.77 2.16
C HIS A 76 26.68 8.40 3.17
#